data_AF-A0A261FS48-F1
#
_entry.id   AF-A0A261FS48-F1
#
_cell.length_a   1.000
_cell.length_b   1.000
_cell.length_c   1.000
_cell.angle_alpha   90.00
_cell.angle_beta   90.00
_cell.angle_gamma   90.00
#
_symmetry.space_group_name_H-M   'P 1'
#
loop_
_entity.id
_entity.type
_entity.pdbx_description
1 polymer ?
#
loop_
_entity_poly.entity_id
_entity_poly.type
_entity_poly.pdbx_seq_one_letter_code
_entity_poly.pdbx_strand_id
1 'polypeptide(L)'
;MNMTSQQEPAPPLTVTGERVVYQDQGPARFAVTQADAVVNATGERLTLHYASVKDARTGAVCIAVRNGEILLARHWRATTGDFEWEFPRGMGETGEQPETTAARELQEETGILANLDHVRILNIIHADTGVLKDSIAVAEIAVDDLTLDDGSSSDWELTNLTWLSPDEISKLIRRGEIRDGITLAGFALWMAQHEAAD
;
A
#
# COMPACT_ATOMS: atom_id res chain seq x y z
N MET A 1 -8.18 -20.63 -22.03
CA MET A 1 -9.17 -19.80 -22.75
C MET A 1 -8.52 -18.47 -23.07
N ASN A 2 -8.37 -18.11 -24.35
CA ASN A 2 -7.84 -16.80 -24.75
C ASN A 2 -8.86 -15.73 -24.37
N MET A 3 -8.60 -14.97 -23.31
CA MET A 3 -9.29 -13.70 -23.10
C MET A 3 -8.78 -12.74 -24.17
N THR A 4 -9.59 -12.55 -25.20
CA THR A 4 -9.41 -11.47 -26.17
C THR A 4 -9.27 -10.18 -25.40
N SER A 5 -8.15 -9.47 -25.57
CA SER A 5 -7.95 -8.13 -25.04
C SER A 5 -9.01 -7.22 -25.63
N GLN A 6 -10.14 -7.07 -24.94
CA GLN A 6 -11.11 -6.04 -25.29
C GLN A 6 -10.39 -4.71 -25.08
N GLN A 7 -10.24 -3.98 -26.17
CA GLN A 7 -9.66 -2.65 -26.14
C GLN A 7 -10.52 -1.79 -25.21
N GLU A 8 -9.92 -1.23 -24.16
CA GLU A 8 -10.65 -0.40 -23.22
C GLU A 8 -11.35 0.76 -23.97
N PRO A 9 -12.60 1.08 -23.60
CA PRO A 9 -13.32 2.19 -24.22
C PRO A 9 -12.57 3.51 -23.96
N ALA A 10 -12.78 4.49 -24.84
CA ALA A 10 -12.27 5.83 -24.63
C ALA A 10 -12.76 6.40 -23.28
N PRO A 11 -11.96 7.20 -22.57
CA PRO A 11 -12.36 7.77 -21.30
C PRO A 11 -13.70 8.52 -21.39
N PRO A 12 -14.61 8.34 -20.42
CA PRO A 12 -15.94 8.98 -20.47
C PRO A 12 -15.89 10.48 -20.17
N LEU A 13 -14.79 10.98 -19.62
CA LEU A 13 -14.58 12.36 -19.19
C LEU A 13 -13.31 12.93 -19.80
N THR A 14 -13.31 14.24 -20.08
CA THR A 14 -12.10 15.01 -20.39
C THR A 14 -11.83 16.00 -19.26
N VAL A 15 -10.67 15.90 -18.60
CA VAL A 15 -10.23 16.88 -17.60
C VAL A 15 -9.81 18.17 -18.30
N THR A 16 -10.38 19.29 -17.87
CA THR A 16 -10.18 20.63 -18.44
C THR A 16 -9.29 21.53 -17.58
N GLY A 17 -9.09 21.18 -16.32
CA GLY A 17 -8.18 21.87 -15.42
C GLY A 17 -8.05 21.16 -14.08
N GLU A 18 -6.88 21.29 -13.45
CA GLU A 18 -6.60 20.76 -12.12
C GLU A 18 -5.95 21.85 -11.27
N ARG A 19 -6.32 21.88 -9.98
CA ARG A 19 -5.66 22.76 -9.00
C ARG A 19 -5.65 22.13 -7.61
N VAL A 20 -4.53 22.27 -6.92
CA VAL A 20 -4.44 21.91 -5.50
C VAL A 20 -5.23 22.95 -4.70
N VAL A 21 -6.27 22.49 -4.00
CA VAL A 21 -7.15 23.35 -3.18
C VAL A 21 -6.81 23.31 -1.70
N TYR A 22 -6.07 22.29 -1.28
CA TYR A 22 -5.48 22.17 0.06
C TYR A 22 -4.17 21.40 -0.03
N GLN A 23 -3.16 21.83 0.74
CA GLN A 23 -1.93 21.09 0.93
C GLN A 23 -1.38 21.36 2.34
N ASP A 24 -1.12 20.30 3.09
CA ASP A 24 -0.46 20.44 4.39
C ASP A 24 1.04 20.74 4.22
N GLN A 25 1.69 21.14 5.32
CA GLN A 25 3.14 21.37 5.37
C GLN A 25 3.87 20.21 6.06
N GLY A 26 3.16 19.09 6.27
CA GLY A 26 3.68 17.92 6.94
C GLY A 26 4.59 17.08 6.03
N PRO A 27 5.32 16.11 6.60
CA PRO A 27 6.19 15.23 5.82
C PRO A 27 5.42 14.42 4.77
N ALA A 28 4.16 14.07 5.06
CA ALA A 28 3.27 13.36 4.13
C ALA A 28 2.88 14.21 2.91
N ARG A 29 2.94 15.55 3.00
CA ARG A 29 2.50 16.49 1.96
C ARG A 29 1.12 16.14 1.43
N PHE A 30 0.18 15.88 2.34
CA PHE A 30 -1.20 15.55 2.01
C PHE A 30 -1.84 16.71 1.25
N ALA A 31 -2.37 16.41 0.07
CA ALA A 31 -2.97 17.38 -0.82
C ALA A 31 -4.37 16.93 -1.28
N VAL A 32 -5.28 17.91 -1.39
CA VAL A 32 -6.57 17.73 -2.06
C VAL A 32 -6.52 18.51 -3.37
N THR A 33 -6.79 17.83 -4.48
CA THR A 33 -6.85 18.42 -5.82
C THR A 33 -8.28 18.46 -6.30
N GLN A 34 -8.69 19.62 -6.81
CA GLN A 34 -9.92 19.78 -7.57
C GLN A 34 -9.60 19.58 -9.05
N ALA A 35 -10.39 18.74 -9.74
CA ALA A 35 -10.33 18.55 -11.19
C ALA A 35 -11.68 18.92 -11.82
N ASP A 36 -11.67 19.90 -12.73
CA ASP A 36 -12.84 20.27 -13.52
C ASP A 36 -12.85 19.47 -14.82
N ALA A 37 -13.97 18.80 -15.12
CA ALA A 37 -14.07 17.89 -16.25
C ALA A 37 -15.36 18.11 -17.06
N VAL A 38 -15.36 17.62 -18.29
CA VAL A 38 -16.52 17.58 -19.18
C VAL A 38 -16.86 16.13 -19.51
N VAL A 39 -18.12 15.74 -19.38
CA VAL A 39 -18.62 14.44 -19.83
C VAL A 39 -18.65 14.42 -21.34
N ASN A 40 -17.88 13.50 -21.95
CA ASN A 40 -17.68 13.48 -23.40
C ASN A 40 -18.98 13.25 -24.18
N ALA A 41 -19.91 12.47 -23.62
CA ALA A 41 -21.18 12.13 -24.28
C ALA A 41 -22.23 13.25 -24.20
N THR A 42 -22.24 14.06 -23.15
CA THR A 42 -23.33 15.02 -22.86
C THR A 42 -22.88 16.48 -22.88
N GLY A 43 -21.58 16.75 -22.77
CA GLY A 43 -21.03 18.09 -22.57
C GLY A 43 -21.26 18.65 -21.16
N GLU A 44 -21.81 17.86 -20.24
CA GLU A 44 -22.03 18.25 -18.85
C GLU A 44 -20.70 18.53 -18.14
N ARG A 45 -20.66 19.59 -17.32
CA ARG A 45 -19.48 19.96 -16.54
C ARG A 45 -19.55 19.37 -15.15
N LEU A 46 -18.45 18.78 -14.72
CA LEU A 46 -18.27 18.20 -13.39
C LEU A 46 -17.13 18.89 -12.66
N THR A 47 -17.18 18.86 -11.34
CA THR A 47 -16.02 19.11 -10.50
C THR A 47 -15.80 17.90 -9.60
N LEU A 48 -14.61 17.30 -9.68
CA LEU A 48 -14.17 16.15 -8.90
C LEU A 48 -13.14 16.62 -7.86
N HIS A 49 -13.03 15.87 -6.76
CA HIS A 49 -11.98 16.05 -5.78
C HIS A 49 -11.33 14.71 -5.49
N TYR A 50 -10.00 14.69 -5.45
CA TYR A 50 -9.23 13.53 -5.01
C TYR A 50 -8.09 13.99 -4.10
N ALA A 51 -7.63 13.08 -3.25
CA ALA A 51 -6.50 13.29 -2.36
C ALA A 51 -5.27 12.52 -2.81
N SER A 52 -4.09 13.00 -2.40
CA SER A 52 -2.81 12.33 -2.58
C SER A 52 -1.83 12.68 -1.48
N VAL A 53 -0.84 11.83 -1.26
CA VAL A 53 0.34 12.11 -0.42
C VAL A 53 1.61 12.07 -1.27
N LYS A 54 2.67 12.76 -0.85
CA LYS A 54 3.99 12.76 -1.51
C LYS A 54 3.95 12.97 -3.03
N ASP A 55 3.03 13.79 -3.54
CA ASP A 55 2.78 14.01 -4.97
C ASP A 55 2.29 12.77 -5.75
N ALA A 56 1.50 11.90 -5.11
CA ALA A 56 0.97 10.65 -5.65
C ALA A 56 2.05 9.68 -6.13
N ARG A 57 3.19 9.65 -5.44
CA ARG A 57 4.25 8.66 -5.69
C ARG A 57 3.80 7.29 -5.19
N THR A 58 4.17 6.25 -5.93
CA THR A 58 3.87 4.87 -5.55
C THR A 58 4.49 4.54 -4.20
N GLY A 59 3.65 4.34 -3.18
CA GLY A 59 4.09 3.80 -1.89
C GLY A 59 4.31 2.29 -1.94
N ALA A 60 4.65 1.68 -0.82
CA ALA A 60 4.80 0.23 -0.72
C ALA A 60 4.18 -0.33 0.56
N VAL A 61 3.61 -1.52 0.44
CA VAL A 61 3.27 -2.41 1.57
C VAL A 61 4.13 -3.66 1.50
N CYS A 62 4.70 -4.05 2.63
CA CYS A 62 5.76 -5.04 2.74
C CYS A 62 5.25 -6.33 3.37
N ILE A 63 5.25 -7.41 2.61
CA ILE A 63 4.98 -8.75 3.09
C ILE A 63 6.33 -9.41 3.35
N ALA A 64 6.89 -9.15 4.53
CA ALA A 64 8.14 -9.75 4.96
C ALA A 64 7.89 -11.22 5.36
N VAL A 65 8.61 -12.14 4.72
CA VAL A 65 8.44 -13.59 4.89
C VAL A 65 9.71 -14.19 5.45
N ARG A 66 9.58 -14.99 6.52
CA ARG A 66 10.69 -15.71 7.17
C ARG A 66 10.21 -17.07 7.65
N ASN A 67 10.88 -18.14 7.23
CA ASN A 67 10.57 -19.51 7.68
C ASN A 67 9.08 -19.90 7.51
N GLY A 68 8.40 -19.38 6.49
CA GLY A 68 6.97 -19.60 6.23
C GLY A 68 6.02 -18.77 7.09
N GLU A 69 6.54 -17.87 7.92
CA GLU A 69 5.79 -16.88 8.69
C GLU A 69 5.85 -15.51 8.00
N ILE A 70 4.85 -14.68 8.27
CA ILE A 70 4.71 -13.33 7.73
C ILE A 70 4.65 -12.33 8.88
N LEU A 71 5.38 -11.22 8.76
CA LEU A 71 5.43 -10.18 9.77
C LEU A 71 4.20 -9.27 9.72
N LEU A 72 3.52 -9.09 10.86
CA LEU A 72 2.54 -8.03 11.09
C LEU A 72 2.96 -7.17 12.29
N ALA A 73 2.40 -5.98 12.36
CA ALA A 73 2.54 -5.08 13.50
C ALA A 73 1.19 -4.55 13.97
N ARG A 74 1.15 -4.02 15.19
CA ARG A 74 0.02 -3.23 15.71
C ARG A 74 0.30 -1.76 15.47
N HIS A 75 -0.48 -1.16 14.58
CA HIS A 75 -0.37 0.25 14.19
C HIS A 75 -1.50 1.05 14.84
N TRP A 76 -1.20 2.09 15.62
CA TRP A 76 -2.24 3.02 16.12
C TRP A 76 -2.71 3.98 15.02
N ARG A 77 -3.97 3.86 14.57
CA ARG A 77 -4.51 4.73 13.53
C ARG A 77 -5.43 5.77 14.13
N ALA A 78 -5.04 7.04 14.07
CA ALA A 78 -5.87 8.16 14.52
C ALA A 78 -7.22 8.27 13.75
N THR A 79 -7.28 7.78 12.52
CA THR A 79 -8.48 7.79 11.67
C THR A 79 -9.56 6.80 12.13
N THR A 80 -9.17 5.67 12.72
CA THR A 80 -10.10 4.69 13.30
C THR A 80 -10.18 4.80 14.83
N GLY A 81 -9.19 5.44 15.46
CA GLY A 81 -9.08 5.55 16.91
C GLY A 81 -8.78 4.21 17.59
N ASP A 82 -8.17 3.27 16.86
CA ASP A 82 -7.86 1.92 17.35
C ASP A 82 -6.47 1.48 16.84
N PHE A 83 -5.95 0.42 17.44
CA PHE A 83 -4.83 -0.32 16.89
C PHE A 83 -5.32 -1.25 15.79
N GLU A 84 -4.69 -1.19 14.63
CA GLU A 84 -4.93 -2.08 13.50
C GLU A 84 -3.78 -3.07 13.36
N TRP A 85 -4.09 -4.28 12.88
CA TRP A 85 -3.08 -5.23 12.44
C TRP A 85 -2.70 -4.89 11.01
N GLU A 86 -1.45 -4.50 10.79
CA GLU A 86 -0.98 -4.04 9.48
C GLU A 86 0.32 -4.72 9.07
N PHE A 87 0.50 -4.85 7.75
CA PHE A 87 1.83 -5.03 7.18
C PHE A 87 2.61 -3.71 7.25
N PRO A 88 3.94 -3.76 7.42
CA PRO A 88 4.78 -2.57 7.33
C PRO A 88 4.56 -1.86 5.99
N ARG A 89 4.43 -0.53 6.00
CA ARG A 89 4.11 0.23 4.79
C ARG A 89 4.45 1.70 4.92
N GLY A 90 4.79 2.31 3.79
CA GLY A 90 4.91 3.75 3.75
C GLY A 90 4.90 4.34 2.34
N MET A 91 5.28 5.60 2.27
CA MET A 91 5.03 6.45 1.12
C MET A 91 6.26 6.49 0.21
N GLY A 92 6.03 6.60 -1.10
CA GLY A 92 7.13 6.70 -2.06
C GLY A 92 7.88 8.04 -1.97
N GLU A 93 9.20 8.00 -2.11
CA GLU A 93 10.03 9.19 -2.17
C GLU A 93 10.50 9.53 -3.60
N THR A 94 11.07 10.72 -3.75
CA THR A 94 11.49 11.21 -5.07
C THR A 94 12.63 10.38 -5.64
N GLY A 95 12.35 9.68 -6.74
CA GLY A 95 13.35 8.89 -7.48
C GLY A 95 13.52 7.46 -6.96
N GLU A 96 12.76 7.05 -5.95
CA GLU A 96 12.75 5.66 -5.49
C GLU A 96 11.96 4.75 -6.44
N GLN A 97 12.47 3.54 -6.63
CA GLN A 97 11.69 2.44 -7.20
C GLN A 97 10.86 1.77 -6.10
N PRO A 98 9.71 1.14 -6.44
CA PRO A 98 8.86 0.48 -5.45
C PRO A 98 9.59 -0.53 -4.54
N GLU A 99 10.56 -1.27 -5.09
CA GLU A 99 11.38 -2.22 -4.35
C GLU A 99 12.25 -1.53 -3.29
N THR A 100 12.81 -0.37 -3.65
CA THR A 100 13.61 0.46 -2.74
C THR A 100 12.75 1.06 -1.63
N THR A 101 11.57 1.57 -1.98
CA THR A 101 10.60 2.07 -0.99
C THR A 101 10.19 0.96 -0.03
N ALA A 102 9.88 -0.25 -0.51
CA ALA A 102 9.51 -1.37 0.36
C ALA A 102 10.63 -1.76 1.34
N ALA A 103 11.88 -1.87 0.86
CA ALA A 103 13.01 -2.21 1.71
C ALA A 103 13.29 -1.13 2.77
N ARG A 104 13.20 0.15 2.39
CA ARG A 104 13.40 1.29 3.30
C ARG A 104 12.32 1.32 4.39
N GLU A 105 11.05 1.24 4.01
CA GLU A 105 9.94 1.30 4.96
C GLU A 105 9.95 0.12 5.93
N LEU A 106 10.27 -1.10 5.45
CA LEU A 106 10.47 -2.25 6.33
C LEU A 106 11.58 -1.98 7.37
N GLN A 107 12.72 -1.42 6.93
CA GLN A 107 13.81 -1.09 7.84
C GLN A 107 13.41 0.01 8.84
N GLU A 108 12.79 1.10 8.39
CA GLU A 108 12.42 2.24 9.24
C GLU A 108 11.40 1.83 10.32
N GLU A 109 10.40 1.04 9.95
CA GLU A 109 9.32 0.64 10.86
C GLU A 109 9.73 -0.52 11.78
N THR A 110 10.53 -1.48 11.28
CA THR A 110 10.77 -2.75 11.99
C THR A 110 12.23 -3.03 12.34
N GLY A 111 13.17 -2.23 11.84
CA GLY A 111 14.61 -2.45 11.98
C GLY A 111 15.16 -3.64 11.17
N ILE A 112 14.36 -4.24 10.28
CA ILE A 112 14.76 -5.42 9.51
C ILE A 112 15.40 -4.96 8.19
N LEU A 113 16.63 -5.40 7.96
CA LEU A 113 17.32 -5.14 6.69
C LEU A 113 16.86 -6.13 5.61
N ALA A 114 16.33 -5.60 4.51
CA ALA A 114 16.00 -6.36 3.32
C ALA A 114 17.13 -6.28 2.28
N ASN A 115 17.47 -7.42 1.68
CA ASN A 115 18.25 -7.43 0.45
C ASN A 115 17.32 -7.08 -0.74
N LEU A 116 17.67 -6.06 -1.53
CA LEU A 116 16.89 -5.67 -2.71
C LEU A 116 16.72 -6.80 -3.72
N ASP A 117 17.69 -7.71 -3.83
CA ASP A 117 17.60 -8.88 -4.71
C ASP A 117 16.49 -9.87 -4.29
N HIS A 118 15.98 -9.74 -3.06
CA HIS A 118 14.91 -10.58 -2.51
C HIS A 118 13.55 -9.87 -2.49
N VAL A 119 13.47 -8.65 -3.00
CA VAL A 119 12.21 -7.90 -3.09
C VAL A 119 11.51 -8.23 -4.40
N ARG A 120 10.27 -8.69 -4.32
CA ARG A 120 9.43 -9.01 -5.47
C ARG A 120 8.14 -8.19 -5.43
N ILE A 121 7.90 -7.36 -6.44
CA ILE A 121 6.62 -6.68 -6.59
C ILE A 121 5.59 -7.69 -7.12
N LEU A 122 4.58 -8.00 -6.30
CA LEU A 122 3.50 -8.91 -6.66
C LEU A 122 2.45 -8.20 -7.51
N ASN A 123 2.12 -6.96 -7.17
CA ASN A 123 1.12 -6.15 -7.85
C ASN A 123 1.21 -4.67 -7.47
N ILE A 124 0.47 -3.83 -8.18
CA ILE A 124 0.15 -2.45 -7.79
C ILE A 124 -1.35 -2.37 -7.48
N ILE A 125 -1.70 -1.82 -6.31
CA ILE A 125 -3.08 -1.62 -5.87
C ILE A 125 -3.37 -0.14 -5.64
N HIS A 126 -4.66 0.18 -5.55
CA HIS A 126 -5.16 1.49 -5.13
C HIS A 126 -6.03 1.27 -3.89
N ALA A 127 -5.79 2.02 -2.82
CA ALA A 127 -6.53 1.86 -1.56
C ALA A 127 -8.02 2.27 -1.71
N ASP A 128 -8.28 3.34 -2.47
CA ASP A 128 -9.63 3.77 -2.82
C ASP A 128 -9.61 4.47 -4.18
N THR A 129 -10.11 3.78 -5.21
CA THR A 129 -10.12 4.29 -6.61
C THR A 129 -11.11 5.44 -6.84
N GLY A 130 -11.98 5.73 -5.87
CA GLY A 130 -12.95 6.82 -5.96
C GLY A 130 -12.39 8.16 -5.50
N VAL A 131 -11.42 8.18 -4.58
CA VAL A 131 -10.94 9.42 -3.95
C VAL A 131 -9.44 9.51 -3.71
N LEU A 132 -8.69 8.40 -3.69
CA LEU A 132 -7.24 8.41 -3.50
C LEU A 132 -6.52 8.19 -4.82
N LYS A 133 -5.62 9.11 -5.17
CA LYS A 133 -4.83 9.02 -6.40
C LYS A 133 -3.61 8.10 -6.25
N ASP A 134 -3.14 7.91 -5.03
CA ASP A 134 -1.93 7.14 -4.75
C ASP A 134 -2.07 5.68 -5.17
N SER A 135 -0.99 5.15 -5.73
CA SER A 135 -0.78 3.73 -5.96
C SER A 135 0.11 3.14 -4.87
N ILE A 136 -0.06 1.85 -4.60
CA ILE A 136 0.69 1.12 -3.58
C ILE A 136 1.23 -0.16 -4.21
N ALA A 137 2.54 -0.32 -4.19
CA ALA A 137 3.16 -1.57 -4.58
C ALA A 137 3.05 -2.59 -3.45
N VAL A 138 2.59 -3.80 -3.77
CA VAL A 138 2.56 -4.93 -2.86
C VAL A 138 3.85 -5.71 -3.07
N ALA A 139 4.77 -5.57 -2.13
CA ALA A 139 6.10 -6.17 -2.20
C ALA A 139 6.19 -7.37 -1.27
N GLU A 140 6.54 -8.53 -1.79
CA GLU A 140 7.03 -9.64 -0.99
C GLU A 140 8.53 -9.49 -0.77
N ILE A 141 8.98 -9.72 0.46
CA ILE A 141 10.38 -9.61 0.83
C ILE A 141 10.78 -10.85 1.62
N ALA A 142 11.63 -11.70 1.04
CA ALA A 142 12.23 -12.80 1.79
C ALA A 142 13.33 -12.25 2.71
N VAL A 143 13.20 -12.48 4.01
CA VAL A 143 14.18 -12.04 5.01
C VAL A 143 14.82 -13.22 5.72
N ASP A 144 16.12 -13.12 5.97
CA ASP A 144 16.89 -14.15 6.68
C ASP A 144 16.69 -14.05 8.21
N ASP A 145 17.08 -15.10 8.93
CA ASP A 145 17.06 -15.09 10.39
C ASP A 145 18.02 -14.01 10.94
N LEU A 146 17.44 -12.87 11.33
CA LEU A 146 18.03 -11.83 12.20
C LEU A 146 19.11 -10.92 11.59
N THR A 147 18.80 -10.23 10.50
CA THR A 147 19.43 -8.92 10.22
C THR A 147 18.60 -7.81 10.87
N LEU A 148 18.58 -7.80 12.22
CA LEU A 148 18.08 -6.68 12.99
C LEU A 148 19.19 -5.64 13.12
N ASP A 149 18.93 -4.40 12.72
CA ASP A 149 19.75 -3.27 13.12
C ASP A 149 19.50 -2.98 14.62
N ASP A 150 20.55 -2.75 15.40
CA ASP A 150 20.46 -2.55 16.85
C ASP A 150 19.98 -1.13 17.24
N GLY A 151 19.68 -0.29 16.24
CA GLY A 151 19.17 1.06 16.37
C GLY A 151 17.65 1.14 16.39
N SER A 152 17.05 0.92 17.57
CA SER A 152 15.71 1.36 18.01
C SER A 152 14.71 1.80 16.91
N SER A 153 13.69 0.98 16.64
CA SER A 153 12.45 1.46 16.00
C SER A 153 11.98 2.72 16.73
N SER A 154 11.95 3.83 16.00
CA SER A 154 11.64 5.16 16.52
C SER A 154 10.17 5.55 16.32
N ASP A 155 9.41 4.70 15.62
CA ASP A 155 8.02 4.99 15.31
C ASP A 155 7.12 4.42 16.40
N TRP A 156 6.71 5.30 17.32
CA TRP A 156 5.77 4.97 18.38
C TRP A 156 4.42 4.47 17.82
N GLU A 157 4.11 4.76 16.55
CA GLU A 157 2.87 4.33 15.90
C GLU A 157 2.85 2.82 15.64
N LEU A 158 4.01 2.17 15.49
CA LEU A 158 4.15 0.76 15.19
C LEU A 158 4.71 -0.02 16.39
N THR A 159 3.92 -0.95 16.92
CA THR A 159 4.29 -1.75 18.09
C THR A 159 4.01 -3.24 17.87
N ASN A 160 4.55 -4.09 18.74
CA ASN A 160 4.23 -5.52 18.79
C ASN A 160 4.40 -6.27 17.45
N LEU A 161 5.61 -6.17 16.88
CA LEU A 161 6.04 -6.97 15.74
C LEU A 161 5.80 -8.46 16.01
N THR A 162 4.97 -9.09 15.20
CA THR A 162 4.52 -10.48 15.40
C THR A 162 4.67 -11.25 14.09
N TRP A 163 5.43 -12.34 14.14
CA TRP A 163 5.51 -13.32 13.06
C TRP A 163 4.34 -14.28 13.19
N LEU A 164 3.56 -14.44 12.12
CA LEU A 164 2.37 -15.27 12.10
C LEU A 164 2.40 -16.19 10.89
N SER A 165 1.95 -17.43 11.07
CA SER A 165 1.67 -18.31 9.94
C SER A 165 0.50 -17.76 9.09
N PRO A 166 0.42 -18.10 7.80
CA PRO A 166 -0.71 -17.74 6.95
C PRO A 166 -2.07 -18.22 7.49
N ASP A 167 -2.12 -19.36 8.20
CA ASP A 167 -3.34 -19.83 8.85
C ASP A 167 -3.74 -18.96 10.05
N GLU A 168 -2.79 -18.47 10.85
CA GLU A 168 -3.07 -17.54 11.94
C GLU A 168 -3.60 -16.20 11.42
N ILE A 169 -2.99 -15.66 10.36
CA ILE A 169 -3.49 -14.46 9.68
C ILE A 169 -4.93 -14.71 9.19
N SER A 170 -5.18 -15.84 8.53
CA SER A 170 -6.52 -16.22 8.09
C SER A 170 -7.52 -16.34 9.24
N LYS A 171 -7.10 -16.83 10.42
CA LYS A 171 -7.93 -16.86 11.63
C LYS A 171 -8.22 -15.45 12.16
N LEU A 172 -7.28 -14.52 12.11
CA LEU A 172 -7.51 -13.12 12.50
C LEU A 172 -8.48 -12.43 11.54
N ILE A 173 -8.34 -12.65 10.23
CA ILE A 173 -9.28 -12.15 9.21
C ILE A 173 -10.69 -12.68 9.48
N ARG A 174 -10.85 -13.99 9.66
CA ARG A 174 -12.17 -14.60 9.94
C ARG A 174 -12.83 -14.09 11.22
N ARG A 175 -12.04 -13.68 12.22
CA ARG A 175 -12.53 -13.08 13.46
C ARG A 175 -12.84 -11.58 13.35
N GLY A 176 -12.52 -10.95 12.21
CA GLY A 176 -12.69 -9.51 12.02
C GLY A 176 -11.69 -8.68 12.84
N GLU A 177 -10.51 -9.25 13.14
CA GLU A 177 -9.43 -8.59 13.89
C GLU A 177 -8.43 -7.88 12.97
N ILE A 178 -8.31 -8.29 11.70
CA ILE A 178 -7.61 -7.52 10.65
C ILE A 178 -8.67 -6.80 9.83
N ARG A 179 -8.63 -5.47 9.84
CA ARG A 179 -9.60 -4.60 9.15
C ARG A 179 -8.95 -3.64 8.15
N ASP A 180 -7.64 -3.45 8.24
CA ASP A 180 -6.91 -2.62 7.28
C ASP A 180 -6.99 -3.20 5.86
N GLY A 181 -7.56 -2.42 4.95
CA GLY A 181 -7.85 -2.86 3.58
C GLY A 181 -6.60 -3.14 2.76
N ILE A 182 -5.52 -2.39 2.98
CA ILE A 182 -4.24 -2.59 2.29
C ILE A 182 -3.62 -3.93 2.72
N THR A 183 -3.66 -4.23 4.02
CA THR A 183 -3.18 -5.50 4.59
C THR A 183 -3.99 -6.68 4.08
N LEU A 184 -5.33 -6.57 4.06
CA LEU A 184 -6.20 -7.61 3.52
C LEU A 184 -5.93 -7.87 2.02
N ALA A 185 -5.76 -6.80 1.22
CA ALA A 185 -5.45 -6.91 -0.21
C ALA A 185 -4.06 -7.53 -0.44
N GLY A 186 -3.06 -7.09 0.32
CA GLY A 186 -1.71 -7.65 0.28
C GLY A 186 -1.69 -9.14 0.57
N PHE A 187 -2.38 -9.56 1.64
CA PHE A 187 -2.45 -10.98 2.01
C PHE A 187 -3.17 -11.82 0.97
N ALA A 188 -4.26 -11.31 0.39
CA ALA A 188 -4.98 -11.98 -0.69
C ALA A 188 -4.10 -12.17 -1.94
N LEU A 189 -3.32 -11.14 -2.32
CA LEU A 189 -2.38 -11.23 -3.43
C LEU A 189 -1.25 -12.21 -3.14
N TRP A 190 -0.70 -12.21 -1.91
CA TRP A 190 0.31 -13.16 -1.51
C TRP A 190 -0.20 -14.60 -1.59
N MET A 191 -1.39 -14.88 -1.04
CA MET A 191 -2.03 -16.19 -1.13
C MET A 191 -2.22 -16.63 -2.59
N ALA A 192 -2.72 -15.75 -3.46
CA ALA A 192 -2.93 -16.06 -4.87
C ALA A 192 -1.63 -16.38 -5.64
N GLN A 193 -0.47 -15.93 -5.15
CA GLN A 193 0.84 -16.24 -5.73
C GLN A 193 1.46 -17.53 -5.15
N HIS A 194 0.95 -18.03 -4.02
CA HIS A 194 1.50 -19.16 -3.27
C HIS A 194 0.56 -20.36 -3.16
N GLU A 195 -0.68 -20.23 -3.61
CA GLU A 195 -1.52 -21.38 -3.93
C GLU A 195 -0.86 -22.19 -5.05
N ALA A 196 -0.85 -23.52 -4.91
CA ALA A 196 -0.37 -24.39 -5.97
C ALA A 196 -1.19 -24.11 -7.23
N ALA A 197 -0.52 -23.82 -8.34
CA ALA A 197 -1.20 -23.69 -9.62
C ALA A 197 -1.88 -25.02 -9.95
N ASP A 198 -3.22 -25.04 -9.89
CA ASP A 198 -4.06 -26.14 -10.39
C ASP A 198 -3.92 -26.30 -11.92
#